data_AF-A0A924TYB3-F1
#
_entry.id   AF-A0A924TYB3-F1
#
_cell.length_a   1.000
_cell.length_b   1.000
_cell.length_c   1.000
_cell.angle_alpha   90.00
_cell.angle_beta   90.00
_cell.angle_gamma   90.00
#
_symmetry.space_group_name_H-M   'P 1'
#
loop_
_entity.id
_entity.type
_entity.pdbx_description
1 polymer ?
#
loop_
_entity_poly.entity_id
_entity_poly.type
_entity_poly.pdbx_seq_one_letter_code
_entity_poly.pdbx_strand_id
1 'polypeptide(L)' 'LQVELAPMDFVRSTQRLQARARITLSGGASARVLSTEERVYDLPAAGDTPQAHAQAMTELIRQLAQAVAPLVPAARP' A
#
# COMPACT_ATOMS: atom_id res chain seq x y z
N LEU A 1 12.24 2.85 -5.72
CA LEU A 1 11.01 2.27 -5.13
C LEU A 1 9.83 3.09 -5.63
N GLN A 2 8.86 2.45 -6.23
CA GLN A 2 7.61 3.06 -6.69
C GLN A 2 6.46 2.32 -6.04
N VAL A 3 5.46 3.05 -5.54
CA VAL A 3 4.23 2.46 -5.01
C VAL A 3 3.05 3.10 -5.72
N GLU A 4 2.16 2.25 -6.22
CA GLU A 4 0.92 2.64 -6.86
C GLU A 4 -0.25 2.13 -6.02
N LEU A 5 -1.19 3.01 -5.70
CA LEU A 5 -2.40 2.64 -4.99
C LEU A 5 -3.56 2.59 -5.99
N ALA A 6 -4.26 1.46 -6.04
CA ALA A 6 -5.52 1.36 -6.75
C ALA A 6 -6.63 2.08 -5.95
N PRO A 7 -7.76 2.43 -6.59
CA PRO A 7 -8.92 2.96 -5.89
C PRO A 7 -9.32 2.06 -4.71
N MET A 8 -9.57 2.67 -3.55
CA MET A 8 -10.03 1.95 -2.37
C MET A 8 -11.53 1.70 -2.46
N ASP A 9 -11.98 0.56 -1.94
CA ASP A 9 -13.39 0.18 -1.94
C ASP A 9 -13.87 -0.08 -0.51
N PHE A 10 -14.99 0.51 -0.13
CA PHE A 10 -15.59 0.29 1.18
C PHE A 10 -16.62 -0.84 1.12
N VAL A 11 -16.26 -1.96 1.72
CA VAL A 11 -17.12 -3.13 1.80
C VAL A 11 -18.08 -2.97 2.98
N ARG A 12 -19.30 -2.50 2.68
CA ARG A 12 -20.33 -2.21 3.70
C ARG A 12 -20.71 -3.41 4.56
N SER A 13 -20.68 -4.63 4.01
CA SER A 13 -21.05 -5.85 4.74
C SER A 13 -20.09 -6.17 5.88
N THR A 14 -18.83 -5.78 5.77
CA THR A 14 -17.78 -6.07 6.75
C THR A 14 -17.25 -4.82 7.43
N GLN A 15 -17.72 -3.62 7.04
CA GLN A 15 -17.22 -2.33 7.49
C GLN A 15 -15.69 -2.20 7.34
N ARG A 16 -15.18 -2.66 6.19
CA ARG A 16 -13.76 -2.62 5.87
C ARG A 16 -13.50 -1.82 4.60
N LEU A 17 -12.42 -1.06 4.63
CA LEU A 17 -11.87 -0.41 3.46
C LEU A 17 -10.80 -1.34 2.86
N GLN A 18 -11.06 -1.82 1.65
CA GLN A 18 -10.12 -2.58 0.85
C GLN A 18 -9.24 -1.63 0.05
N ALA A 19 -7.93 -1.80 0.19
CA ALA A 19 -6.95 -1.09 -0.60
C ALA A 19 -6.02 -2.09 -1.28
N ARG A 20 -5.60 -1.78 -2.50
CA ARG A 20 -4.58 -2.55 -3.22
C ARG A 20 -3.40 -1.64 -3.53
N ALA A 21 -2.21 -2.10 -3.18
CA ALA A 21 -0.96 -1.43 -3.50
C ALA A 21 -0.11 -2.31 -4.40
N ARG A 22 0.43 -1.74 -5.47
CA ARG A 22 1.48 -2.35 -6.28
C ARG A 22 2.80 -1.68 -5.95
N ILE A 23 3.77 -2.48 -5.52
CA ILE A 23 5.08 -2.05 -5.06
C ILE A 23 6.10 -2.52 -6.10
N THR A 24 6.77 -1.58 -6.76
CA THR A 24 7.82 -1.85 -7.74
C THR A 24 9.16 -1.43 -7.16
N LEU A 25 10.06 -2.39 -7.01
CA LEU A 25 11.44 -2.17 -6.63
C LEU A 25 12.29 -2.06 -7.89
N SER A 26 12.99 -0.94 -8.05
CA SER A 26 13.96 -0.74 -9.12
C SER A 26 15.30 -0.36 -8.51
N GLY A 27 16.40 -0.81 -9.12
CA GLY A 27 17.75 -0.55 -8.64
C GLY A 27 18.79 -0.53 -9.76
N GLY A 28 20.02 -0.14 -9.40
CA GLY A 28 21.13 0.06 -10.33
C GLY A 28 21.05 1.35 -11.15
N ALA A 29 22.11 1.61 -11.94
CA ALA A 29 22.27 2.85 -12.71
C ALA A 29 21.22 3.04 -13.83
N SER A 30 20.59 1.96 -14.28
CA SER A 30 19.57 1.98 -15.35
C SER A 30 18.12 1.88 -14.85
N ALA A 31 17.89 2.01 -13.53
CA ALA A 31 16.56 1.87 -12.91
C ALA A 31 15.83 0.58 -13.33
N ARG A 32 16.56 -0.52 -13.49
CA ARG A 32 15.99 -1.82 -13.85
C ARG A 32 15.05 -2.28 -12.74
N VAL A 33 13.86 -2.75 -13.13
CA VAL A 33 12.92 -3.40 -12.21
C VAL A 33 13.56 -4.67 -11.67
N LEU A 34 13.69 -4.73 -10.34
CA LEU A 34 14.19 -5.88 -9.58
C LEU A 34 13.04 -6.78 -9.15
N SER A 35 11.92 -6.18 -8.73
CA SER A 35 10.75 -6.90 -8.23
C SER A 35 9.49 -6.05 -8.40
N THR A 36 8.36 -6.72 -8.57
CA THR A 36 7.02 -6.13 -8.46
C THR A 36 6.18 -7.03 -7.58
N GLU A 37 5.56 -6.46 -6.55
CA GLU A 37 4.67 -7.16 -5.63
C GLU A 37 3.33 -6.44 -5.55
N GLU A 38 2.23 -7.18 -5.54
CA GLU A 38 0.92 -6.63 -5.22
C GLU A 38 0.52 -7.05 -3.81
N ARG A 39 0.00 -6.09 -3.05
CA ARG A 39 -0.54 -6.31 -1.71
C ARG A 39 -1.96 -5.79 -1.61
N VAL A 40 -2.77 -6.55 -0.90
CA VAL A 40 -4.14 -6.18 -0.55
C VAL A 40 -4.18 -5.94 0.95
N TYR A 41 -4.84 -4.85 1.34
CA TYR A 41 -4.99 -4.42 2.71
C TYR A 41 -6.48 -4.34 3.04
N ASP A 42 -6.88 -5.02 4.10
CA ASP A 42 -8.23 -4.97 4.66
C ASP A 42 -8.22 -4.13 5.93
N LEU A 43 -8.59 -2.86 5.81
CA LEU A 43 -8.50 -1.88 6.89
C LEU A 43 -9.86 -1.72 7.57
N PRO A 44 -9.93 -1.73 8.91
CA PRO A 44 -11.18 -1.39 9.58
C PRO A 44 -11.52 0.08 9.29
N ALA A 45 -12.77 0.35 8.92
CA ALA A 45 -13.26 1.71 8.72
C ALA A 45 -14.60 1.86 9.47
N ALA A 46 -14.70 2.91 10.29
CA ALA A 46 -15.87 3.16 11.14
C ALA A 46 -17.17 3.44 10.35
N GLY A 47 -17.07 3.67 9.04
CA GLY A 47 -18.18 3.87 8.13
C GLY A 47 -17.72 4.32 6.75
N ASP A 48 -18.67 4.47 5.84
CA ASP A 48 -18.46 5.04 4.51
C ASP A 48 -18.52 6.58 4.58
N THR A 49 -17.53 7.17 5.24
CA THR A 49 -17.41 8.62 5.37
C THR A 49 -15.99 9.06 5.01
N PRO A 50 -15.81 10.29 4.48
CA PRO A 50 -14.49 10.83 4.18
C PRO A 50 -13.54 10.79 5.39
N GLN A 51 -14.06 11.04 6.60
CA GLN A 51 -13.30 11.01 7.84
C GLN A 51 -12.82 9.60 8.20
N ALA A 52 -13.70 8.60 8.10
CA ALA A 52 -13.33 7.20 8.33
C ALA A 52 -12.31 6.71 7.29
N HIS A 53 -12.46 7.14 6.03
CA HIS A 53 -11.51 6.80 4.97
C HIS A 53 -10.14 7.44 5.21
N ALA A 54 -10.08 8.69 5.67
CA ALA A 54 -8.82 9.35 6.01
C ALA A 54 -8.06 8.65 7.15
N GLN A 55 -8.79 8.16 8.16
CA GLN A 55 -8.20 7.35 9.23
C GLN A 55 -7.65 6.03 8.69
N ALA A 56 -8.43 5.32 7.87
CA ALA A 56 -7.99 4.07 7.24
C ALA A 56 -6.79 4.29 6.32
N MET A 57 -6.72 5.41 5.57
CA MET A 57 -5.53 5.76 4.77
C MET A 57 -4.28 5.96 5.62
N THR A 58 -4.41 6.57 6.80
CA THR A 58 -3.25 6.78 7.69
C THR A 58 -2.69 5.43 8.13
N GLU A 59 -3.57 4.49 8.45
CA GLU A 59 -3.22 3.12 8.79
C GLU A 59 -2.63 2.35 7.58
N LEU A 60 -3.19 2.53 6.39
CA LEU A 60 -2.66 1.99 5.13
C LEU A 60 -1.21 2.42 4.91
N ILE A 61 -0.94 3.72 5.00
CA ILE A 61 0.40 4.28 4.79
C ILE A 61 1.37 3.69 5.81
N ARG A 62 0.95 3.53 7.07
CA ARG A 62 1.76 2.91 8.12
C ARG A 62 2.11 1.46 7.80
N GLN A 63 1.12 0.65 7.43
CA GLN A 63 1.33 -0.77 7.08
C GLN A 63 2.17 -0.92 5.81
N LEU A 64 1.93 -0.07 4.81
CA LEU A 64 2.72 -0.01 3.59
C LEU A 64 4.19 0.34 3.90
N ALA A 65 4.44 1.37 4.72
CA ALA A 65 5.78 1.76 5.13
C ALA A 65 6.53 0.61 5.81
N GLN A 66 5.86 -0.13 6.70
CA GLN A 66 6.41 -1.32 7.35
C GLN A 66 6.72 -2.44 6.34
N ALA A 67 5.86 -2.63 5.34
CA ALA A 67 6.07 -3.62 4.28
C ALA A 67 7.24 -3.28 3.35
N VAL A 68 7.43 -2.00 3.00
CA VAL A 68 8.50 -1.58 2.07
C VAL A 68 9.84 -1.32 2.76
N ALA A 69 9.86 -1.01 4.06
CA ALA A 69 11.09 -0.78 4.83
C ALA A 69 12.18 -1.85 4.63
N PRO A 70 11.89 -3.18 4.67
CA PRO A 70 12.90 -4.21 4.42
C PRO A 70 13.33 -4.33 2.95
N LEU A 71 12.57 -3.78 2.00
CA LEU A 71 12.86 -3.86 0.56
C LEU A 71 13.86 -2.78 0.11
N VAL A 72 13.95 -1.67 0.83
CA VAL A 72 14.84 -0.54 0.49
C VAL A 72 16.33 -0.90 0.57
N PRO A 73 16.82 -1.61 1.62
CA PRO A 73 18.21 -2.10 1.66
C PRO A 73 18.51 -3.08 0.52
N ALA A 74 17.56 -3.93 0.14
CA ALA A 74 17.72 -4.91 -0.94
C ALA A 74 17.85 -4.29 -2.34
N ALA A 75 17.53 -3.00 -2.49
CA ALA A 75 17.69 -2.27 -3.75
C ALA A 75 19.01 -1.49 -3.87
N ARG A 76 19.86 -1.47 -2.81
CA ARG A 76 21.20 -0.90 -2.92
C ARG A 76 22.11 -1.90 -3.66
N PRO A 77 22.88 -1.43 -4.66
CA PRO A 77 23.86 -2.26 -5.37
C PRO A 77 25.01 -2.67 -4.46
#